data_AF-A0A1Q3UNZ8-F1
#
_entry.id   AF-A0A1Q3UNZ8-F1
#
_cell.length_a   1.000
_cell.length_b   1.000
_cell.length_c   1.000
_cell.angle_alpha   90.00
_cell.angle_beta   90.00
_cell.angle_gamma   90.00
#
_symmetry.space_group_name_H-M   'P 1'
#
loop_
_entity.id
_entity.type
_entity.pdbx_description
1 polymer ?
#
loop_
_entity_poly.entity_id
_entity_poly.type
_entity_poly.pdbx_seq_one_letter_code
_entity_poly.pdbx_strand_id
1 'polypeptide(L)'
;MPGFIISAMARLVGERWARAAAWAALVILIVMALGVAKCTYDGRIIEAHDAKVTQKTLRTDAAAHDAAAEQRAKDAISNDTAAKERKDAIEQAAPGRPSDAAIRLGCERLRQAGTDTSGIAACR
;
A
#
# COMPACT_ATOMS: atom_id res chain seq x y z
N MET A 1 16.79 -47.60 24.06
CA MET A 1 17.64 -47.74 25.26
C MET A 1 17.75 -46.45 26.14
N PRO A 2 16.69 -45.65 26.37
CA PRO A 2 16.75 -44.57 27.39
C PRO A 2 16.19 -44.99 28.77
N GLY A 3 15.36 -46.05 28.84
CA GLY A 3 14.68 -46.46 30.08
C GLY A 3 15.59 -47.06 31.16
N PHE A 4 16.73 -47.65 30.78
CA PHE A 4 17.67 -48.27 31.73
C PHE A 4 18.49 -47.23 32.49
N ILE A 5 18.80 -46.10 31.87
CA ILE A 5 19.54 -44.99 32.50
C ILE A 5 18.63 -44.25 33.50
N ILE A 6 17.35 -44.06 33.16
CA ILE A 6 16.36 -43.44 34.04
C ILE A 6 16.12 -44.31 35.28
N SER A 7 16.01 -45.63 35.12
CA SER A 7 15.79 -46.54 36.27
C SER A 7 17.04 -46.71 37.15
N ALA A 8 18.24 -46.64 36.55
CA ALA A 8 19.50 -46.66 37.29
C ALA A 8 19.74 -45.37 38.08
N MET A 9 19.45 -44.19 37.51
CA MET A 9 19.52 -42.93 38.25
C MET A 9 18.45 -42.84 39.34
N ALA A 10 17.22 -43.34 39.10
CA ALA A 10 16.17 -43.39 40.12
C ALA A 10 16.52 -44.28 41.32
N ARG A 11 17.31 -45.34 41.14
CA ARG A 11 17.80 -46.19 42.23
C ARG A 11 18.99 -45.62 43.00
N LEU A 12 19.80 -44.76 42.37
CA LEU A 12 20.97 -44.13 42.99
C LEU A 12 20.61 -42.88 43.82
N VAL A 13 19.51 -42.23 43.44
CA VAL A 13 18.97 -41.04 44.10
C VAL A 13 18.08 -41.51 45.26
N GLY A 14 18.69 -41.74 46.43
CA GLY A 14 17.97 -42.20 47.63
C GLY A 14 16.73 -41.34 47.94
N GLU A 15 15.72 -41.93 48.60
CA GLU A 15 14.37 -41.36 48.86
C GLU A 15 14.33 -39.87 49.26
N ARG A 16 15.41 -39.36 49.85
CA ARG A 16 15.59 -37.97 50.27
C ARG A 16 15.62 -36.98 49.09
N TRP A 17 16.21 -37.40 47.99
CA TRP A 17 16.32 -36.60 46.76
C TRP A 17 15.17 -36.85 45.79
N ALA A 18 14.47 -37.99 45.90
CA ALA A 18 13.29 -38.28 45.08
C ALA A 18 12.18 -37.24 45.30
N ARG A 19 11.97 -36.78 46.54
CA ARG A 19 11.02 -35.69 46.84
C ARG A 19 11.46 -34.37 46.21
N ALA A 20 12.74 -34.01 46.34
CA ALA A 20 13.28 -32.78 45.75
C ALA A 20 13.21 -32.80 44.20
N ALA A 21 13.50 -33.95 43.58
CA ALA A 21 13.37 -34.15 42.15
C ALA A 21 11.90 -34.07 41.68
N ALA A 22 10.96 -34.62 42.45
CA ALA A 22 9.54 -34.51 42.15
C ALA A 22 9.05 -33.04 42.20
N TRP A 23 9.47 -32.28 43.22
CA TRP A 23 9.16 -30.84 43.30
C TRP A 23 9.83 -30.04 42.17
N ALA A 24 11.09 -30.33 41.84
CA ALA A 24 11.77 -29.68 40.72
C ALA A 24 11.09 -29.97 39.37
N ALA A 25 10.69 -31.22 39.14
CA ALA A 25 9.93 -31.60 37.94
C ALA A 25 8.57 -30.87 37.87
N LEU A 26 7.87 -30.74 39.00
CA LEU A 26 6.61 -30.00 39.10
C LEU A 26 6.79 -28.52 38.77
N VAL A 27 7.84 -27.89 39.31
CA VAL A 27 8.16 -26.47 39.03
C VAL A 27 8.49 -26.27 37.55
N ILE A 28 9.30 -27.15 36.96
CA ILE A 28 9.62 -27.09 35.52
C ILE A 28 8.35 -27.24 34.67
N LEU A 29 7.46 -28.16 35.04
CA LEU A 29 6.20 -28.37 34.34
C LEU A 29 5.30 -27.12 34.42
N ILE A 30 5.21 -26.48 35.59
CA ILE A 30 4.48 -25.23 35.78
C ILE A 30 5.07 -24.11 34.93
N VAL A 31 6.39 -23.94 34.91
CA VAL A 31 7.08 -22.92 34.11
C VAL A 31 6.86 -23.15 32.61
N MET A 32 6.93 -24.40 32.16
CA MET A 32 6.64 -24.77 30.77
C MET A 32 5.18 -24.48 30.39
N ALA A 33 4.23 -24.81 31.26
CA ALA A 33 2.81 -24.53 31.03
C ALA A 33 2.53 -23.02 30.96
N LEU A 34 3.14 -22.22 31.86
CA LEU A 34 3.07 -20.77 31.84
C LEU A 34 3.71 -20.17 30.57
N GLY A 35 4.85 -20.72 30.13
CA GLY A 35 5.52 -20.31 28.90
C GLY A 35 4.65 -20.54 27.66
N VAL A 36 4.07 -21.74 27.52
CA VAL A 36 3.15 -22.05 26.41
C VAL A 36 1.89 -21.20 26.48
N ALA A 37 1.32 -21.00 27.67
CA ALA A 37 0.15 -20.13 27.84
C ALA A 37 0.44 -18.68 27.44
N LYS A 38 1.62 -18.15 27.79
CA LYS A 38 2.04 -16.81 27.38
C LYS A 38 2.27 -16.70 25.88
N CYS A 39 3.00 -17.65 25.27
CA CYS A 39 3.25 -17.64 23.83
C CYS A 39 1.96 -17.77 23.01
N THR A 40 0.99 -18.57 23.47
CA THR A 40 -0.31 -18.69 22.81
C THR A 40 -1.18 -17.45 23.01
N TYR A 41 -1.11 -16.80 24.16
CA TYR A 41 -1.81 -15.53 24.41
C TYR A 41 -1.27 -14.40 23.52
N ASP A 42 0.06 -14.26 23.44
CA ASP A 42 0.71 -13.22 22.64
C ASP A 42 0.41 -13.40 21.13
N GLY A 43 0.38 -14.65 20.62
CA GLY A 43 0.00 -14.93 19.23
C GLY A 43 -1.46 -14.58 18.90
N ARG A 44 -2.39 -14.85 19.83
CA ARG A 44 -3.83 -14.57 19.64
C ARG A 44 -4.13 -13.07 19.59
N ILE A 45 -3.39 -12.25 20.34
CA ILE A 45 -3.55 -10.80 20.33
C ILE A 45 -3.06 -10.20 19.01
N ILE A 46 -1.94 -10.69 18.49
CA ILE A 46 -1.37 -10.22 17.21
C ILE A 46 -2.33 -10.54 16.07
N GLU A 47 -2.85 -11.77 16.00
CA GLU A 47 -3.78 -12.19 14.95
C GLU A 47 -5.08 -11.36 14.97
N ALA A 48 -5.60 -11.06 16.15
CA ALA A 48 -6.78 -10.20 16.31
C ALA A 48 -6.51 -8.74 15.91
N HIS A 49 -5.28 -8.25 16.08
CA HIS A 49 -4.89 -6.90 15.70
C HIS A 49 -4.65 -6.80 14.18
N ASP A 50 -3.96 -7.76 13.58
CA ASP A 50 -3.70 -7.80 12.14
C ASP A 50 -4.97 -7.97 11.32
N ALA A 51 -5.93 -8.76 11.78
CA ALA A 51 -7.24 -8.87 11.14
C ALA A 51 -7.98 -7.53 11.11
N LYS A 52 -7.89 -6.73 12.19
CA LYS A 52 -8.53 -5.40 12.26
C LYS A 52 -7.81 -4.37 11.39
N VAL A 53 -6.48 -4.37 11.37
CA VAL A 53 -5.69 -3.46 10.53
C VAL A 53 -5.92 -3.77 9.05
N THR A 54 -5.89 -5.05 8.67
CA THR A 54 -6.12 -5.50 7.28
C THR A 54 -7.52 -5.12 6.79
N GLN A 55 -8.56 -5.27 7.61
CA GLN A 55 -9.89 -4.82 7.21
C GLN A 55 -10.00 -3.30 7.06
N LYS A 56 -9.29 -2.54 7.90
CA LYS A 56 -9.29 -1.07 7.82
C LYS A 56 -8.55 -0.59 6.57
N THR A 57 -7.38 -1.16 6.27
CA THR A 57 -6.60 -0.82 5.07
C THR A 57 -7.35 -1.18 3.80
N LEU A 58 -7.96 -2.36 3.72
CA LEU A 58 -8.77 -2.75 2.56
C LEU A 58 -9.94 -1.79 2.31
N ARG A 59 -10.59 -1.30 3.38
CA ARG A 59 -11.69 -0.31 3.24
C ARG A 59 -11.20 1.06 2.83
N THR A 60 -10.08 1.53 3.36
CA THR A 60 -9.51 2.83 2.96
C THR A 60 -9.00 2.80 1.53
N ASP A 61 -8.38 1.69 1.12
CA ASP A 61 -7.89 1.51 -0.24
C ASP A 61 -9.06 1.44 -1.23
N ALA A 62 -10.13 0.69 -0.91
CA ALA A 62 -11.33 0.66 -1.74
C ALA A 62 -11.96 2.06 -1.91
N ALA A 63 -12.11 2.82 -0.83
CA ALA A 63 -12.64 4.17 -0.89
C ALA A 63 -11.75 5.12 -1.70
N ALA A 64 -10.43 4.99 -1.59
CA ALA A 64 -9.48 5.77 -2.39
C ALA A 64 -9.55 5.39 -3.88
N HIS A 65 -9.72 4.10 -4.19
CA HIS A 65 -9.90 3.63 -5.56
C HIS A 65 -11.19 4.14 -6.19
N ASP A 66 -12.30 4.13 -5.45
CA ASP A 66 -13.60 4.63 -5.92
C ASP A 66 -13.54 6.14 -6.17
N ALA A 67 -12.97 6.91 -5.23
CA ALA A 67 -12.78 8.36 -5.40
C ALA A 67 -11.88 8.68 -6.60
N ALA A 68 -10.79 7.91 -6.80
CA ALA A 68 -9.92 8.08 -7.95
C ALA A 68 -10.62 7.70 -9.27
N ALA A 69 -11.50 6.70 -9.27
CA ALA A 69 -12.29 6.35 -10.45
C ALA A 69 -13.29 7.46 -10.81
N GLU A 70 -13.99 8.00 -9.81
CA GLU A 70 -14.90 9.14 -10.00
C GLU A 70 -14.16 10.37 -10.55
N GLN A 71 -12.98 10.66 -10.00
CA GLN A 71 -12.17 11.79 -10.47
C GLN A 71 -11.71 11.59 -11.91
N ARG A 72 -11.22 10.40 -12.28
CA ARG A 72 -10.84 10.09 -13.67
C ARG A 72 -12.01 10.24 -14.64
N ALA A 73 -13.22 9.85 -14.23
CA ALA A 73 -14.42 10.01 -15.05
C ALA A 73 -14.77 11.50 -15.24
N LYS A 74 -14.71 12.30 -14.18
CA LYS A 74 -14.91 13.76 -14.25
C LYS A 74 -13.87 14.45 -15.13
N ASP A 75 -12.60 14.09 -14.96
CA ASP A 75 -11.50 14.65 -15.76
C ASP A 75 -11.65 14.29 -17.24
N ALA A 76 -12.07 13.05 -17.55
CA ALA A 76 -12.34 12.63 -18.92
C ALA A 76 -13.49 13.44 -19.56
N ILE A 77 -14.59 13.65 -18.83
CA ILE A 77 -15.72 14.46 -19.29
C ILE A 77 -15.27 15.91 -19.50
N SER A 78 -14.57 16.49 -18.52
CA SER A 78 -14.09 17.88 -18.60
C SER A 78 -13.15 18.08 -19.79
N ASN A 79 -12.25 17.13 -20.05
CA ASN A 79 -11.35 17.20 -21.18
C ASN A 79 -12.07 17.05 -22.52
N ASP A 80 -13.06 16.15 -22.62
CA ASP A 80 -13.89 16.00 -23.82
C ASP A 80 -14.72 17.26 -24.10
N THR A 81 -15.33 17.85 -23.07
CA THR A 81 -16.04 19.13 -23.18
C THR A 81 -15.11 20.24 -23.63
N ALA A 82 -13.93 20.38 -23.01
CA ALA A 82 -12.95 21.39 -23.40
C ALA A 82 -12.44 21.18 -24.84
N ALA A 83 -12.31 19.92 -25.28
CA ALA A 83 -11.92 19.60 -26.66
C ALA A 83 -13.01 20.00 -27.65
N LYS A 84 -14.29 19.73 -27.34
CA LYS A 84 -15.44 20.15 -28.13
C LYS A 84 -15.53 21.68 -28.21
N GLU A 85 -15.46 22.37 -27.07
CA GLU A 85 -15.51 23.84 -27.03
C GLU A 85 -14.38 24.48 -27.85
N ARG A 86 -13.15 23.94 -27.79
CA ARG A 86 -12.03 24.40 -28.64
C ARG A 86 -12.31 24.19 -30.12
N LYS A 87 -12.86 23.03 -30.48
CA LYS A 87 -13.19 22.70 -31.86
C LYS A 87 -14.31 23.61 -32.38
N ASP A 88 -15.36 23.78 -31.60
CA ASP A 88 -16.49 24.66 -31.93
C ASP A 88 -16.04 26.12 -32.06
N ALA A 89 -15.13 26.58 -31.20
CA ALA A 89 -14.55 27.93 -31.31
C ALA A 89 -13.73 28.11 -32.60
N ILE A 90 -13.05 27.07 -33.06
CA ILE A 90 -12.32 27.08 -34.34
C ILE A 90 -13.30 27.07 -35.51
N GLU A 91 -14.36 26.28 -35.45
CA GLU A 91 -15.38 26.18 -36.50
C GLU A 91 -16.24 27.45 -36.62
N GLN A 92 -16.55 28.10 -35.50
CA GLN A 92 -17.27 29.38 -35.45
C GLN A 92 -16.38 30.59 -35.78
N ALA A 93 -15.05 30.44 -35.76
CA ALA A 93 -14.16 31.51 -36.18
C ALA A 93 -14.42 31.85 -37.65
N ALA A 94 -14.51 33.15 -37.96
CA ALA A 94 -14.82 33.61 -39.31
C ALA A 94 -13.86 32.96 -40.33
N PRO A 95 -14.37 32.35 -41.42
CA PRO A 95 -13.53 31.74 -42.43
C PRO A 95 -12.70 32.84 -43.11
N GLY A 96 -11.39 32.84 -42.85
CA GLY A 96 -10.47 33.84 -43.36
C GLY A 96 -9.06 33.59 -42.85
N ARG A 97 -8.05 34.01 -43.64
CA ARG A 97 -6.66 33.95 -43.21
C ARG A 97 -6.50 34.85 -41.96
N PRO A 98 -5.89 34.37 -40.87
CA PRO A 98 -5.57 35.21 -39.71
C PRO A 98 -4.76 36.43 -40.15
N SER A 99 -4.97 37.57 -39.49
CA SER A 99 -4.19 38.78 -39.78
C SER A 99 -2.70 38.52 -39.51
N ASP A 100 -1.80 39.21 -40.21
CA ASP A 100 -0.36 39.02 -40.03
C ASP A 100 0.09 39.35 -38.59
N ALA A 101 -0.63 40.24 -37.89
CA ALA A 101 -0.42 40.52 -36.47
C ALA A 101 -0.76 39.30 -35.58
N ALA A 102 -1.85 38.59 -35.88
CA ALA A 102 -2.24 37.37 -35.16
C ALA A 102 -1.24 36.23 -35.42
N ILE A 103 -0.73 36.11 -36.65
CA ILE A 103 0.32 35.13 -37.00
C ILE A 103 1.60 35.41 -36.19
N ARG A 104 2.07 36.67 -36.18
CA ARG A 104 3.27 37.06 -35.42
C ARG A 104 3.15 36.75 -33.92
N LEU A 105 2.02 37.11 -33.31
CA LEU A 105 1.75 36.82 -31.91
C LEU A 105 1.74 35.31 -31.64
N GLY A 106 1.16 34.52 -32.55
CA GLY A 106 1.19 33.06 -32.47
C GLY A 106 2.62 32.49 -32.51
N CYS A 107 3.45 32.99 -33.42
CA CYS A 107 4.86 32.58 -33.53
C CYS A 107 5.69 32.98 -32.30
N GLU A 108 5.46 34.16 -31.71
CA GLU A 108 6.08 34.57 -30.45
C GLU A 108 5.70 33.65 -29.30
N ARG A 109 4.41 33.29 -29.17
CA ARG A 109 3.93 32.32 -28.17
C ARG A 109 4.56 30.94 -28.35
N LEU A 110 4.71 30.47 -29.58
CA LEU A 110 5.37 29.19 -29.86
C LEU A 110 6.84 29.20 -29.45
N ARG A 111 7.57 30.30 -29.70
CA ARG A 111 8.97 30.45 -29.24
C ARG A 111 9.06 30.49 -27.72
N GLN A 112 8.14 31.19 -27.04
CA GLN A 112 8.08 31.22 -25.57
C GLN A 112 7.78 29.84 -24.96
N ALA A 113 7.00 29.01 -25.66
CA ALA A 113 6.73 27.63 -25.27
C ALA A 113 7.89 26.65 -25.55
N GLY A 114 9.00 27.14 -26.14
CA GLY A 114 10.16 26.32 -26.48
C GLY A 114 10.02 25.53 -27.78
N THR A 115 9.01 25.81 -28.60
CA THR A 115 8.82 25.18 -29.90
C THR A 115 9.76 25.80 -30.93
N ASP A 116 10.50 24.97 -31.68
CA ASP A 116 11.28 25.43 -32.83
C ASP A 116 10.33 25.91 -33.95
N THR A 117 10.41 27.20 -34.27
CA THR A 117 9.55 27.85 -35.28
C THR A 117 10.25 28.03 -36.63
N SER A 118 11.52 27.63 -36.76
CA SER A 118 12.33 27.81 -37.99
C SER A 118 11.76 27.07 -39.21
N GLY A 119 11.09 25.95 -38.98
CA GLY A 119 10.39 25.15 -40.00
C GLY A 119 9.01 25.68 -40.42
N ILE A 120 8.46 26.67 -39.70
CA ILE A 120 7.10 27.18 -39.96
C ILE A 120 7.20 28.40 -40.88
N ALA A 121 6.79 28.26 -42.14
CA ALA A 121 6.90 29.33 -43.15
C ALA A 121 6.18 30.64 -42.74
N ALA A 122 5.10 30.54 -41.96
CA ALA A 122 4.37 31.70 -41.43
C ALA A 122 5.11 32.43 -40.29
N CYS A 123 6.15 31.83 -39.71
CA CYS A 123 6.94 32.37 -38.61
C CYS A 123 8.35 32.84 -39.01
N ARG A 124 8.65 32.79 -40.32
CA ARG A 124 9.93 33.19 -40.89
C ARG A 124 9.94 34.67 -41.26
#